data_AF-A0AB36HTR5-F1
#
_entry.id   AF-A0AB36HTR5-F1
#
_cell.length_a   1.000
_cell.length_b   1.000
_cell.length_c   1.000
_cell.angle_alpha   90.00
_cell.angle_beta   90.00
_cell.angle_gamma   90.00
#
_symmetry.space_group_name_H-M   'P 1'
#
loop_
_entity.id
_entity.type
_entity.pdbx_description
1 polymer ?
#
loop_
_entity_poly.entity_id
_entity_poly.type
_entity_poly.pdbx_seq_one_letter_code
_entity_poly.pdbx_strand_id
1 'polypeptide(L)'
;MEDINLQLNSTNKTDIEFEICGLARVFSNQLFEKQIPEFRDFTPTKNCYSFFSHISEDGWVAIRITYDDRMQMIVGPKHDKKDTEIVSKIAKTNKFISPEELHNNLDEKWISYSTFSYIGPYKERKISEEHFISHVIYWLNTYVIPQLDDINKKRVLRAIPTPPEYDIKSIFQSMWVLECENELIQGTAFEISEKTFVTCAHVLGSNTKAFRYDEPSKKYAVEVISQNEAIDLATIRIFTDHSQPIETGDSTKLVYMDHILLVGHPNYRLGDKPIISPGLITGFRRKSGITRFITNAPIVRGASGGPVLNASNQVIGVAVTGAETLSETANTEDLGVIPIEAIDLMHP
;
A
#
# COMPACT_ATOMS: atom_id res chain seq x y z
N MET A 1 -21.76 -33.24 -4.00
CA MET A 1 -22.81 -32.23 -3.80
C MET A 1 -24.05 -33.04 -3.46
N GLU A 2 -24.58 -32.93 -2.24
CA GLU A 2 -25.89 -33.51 -1.96
C GLU A 2 -26.93 -32.77 -2.82
N ASP A 3 -27.79 -33.53 -3.47
CA ASP A 3 -28.80 -33.06 -4.41
C ASP A 3 -29.73 -32.05 -3.73
N ILE A 4 -29.60 -30.77 -4.10
CA ILE A 4 -30.55 -29.74 -3.70
C ILE A 4 -31.82 -29.97 -4.52
N ASN A 5 -32.76 -30.71 -3.94
CA ASN A 5 -34.04 -30.99 -4.55
C ASN A 5 -34.86 -29.69 -4.63
N LEU A 6 -34.74 -28.97 -5.75
CA LEU A 6 -35.43 -27.71 -6.06
C LEU A 6 -36.91 -27.97 -6.40
N GLN A 7 -37.68 -28.44 -5.42
CA GLN A 7 -39.14 -28.32 -5.47
C GLN A 7 -39.52 -27.07 -4.69
N LEU A 8 -40.03 -26.06 -5.39
CA LEU A 8 -40.68 -24.93 -4.73
C LEU A 8 -41.93 -25.48 -4.03
N ASN A 9 -41.92 -25.55 -2.70
CA ASN A 9 -42.90 -26.33 -1.94
C ASN A 9 -44.20 -25.55 -1.69
N SER A 10 -44.24 -24.26 -2.03
CA SER A 10 -45.40 -23.42 -1.79
C SER A 10 -46.30 -23.23 -3.00
N THR A 11 -47.60 -23.12 -2.71
CA THR A 11 -48.68 -22.76 -3.63
C THR A 11 -48.88 -21.25 -3.75
N ASN A 12 -48.26 -20.43 -2.90
CA ASN A 12 -48.39 -18.98 -2.88
C ASN A 12 -47.21 -18.29 -3.60
N LYS A 13 -47.51 -17.31 -4.44
CA LYS A 13 -46.52 -16.54 -5.24
C LYS A 13 -45.45 -15.91 -4.35
N THR A 14 -45.82 -15.41 -3.18
CA THR A 14 -44.90 -14.77 -2.22
C THR A 14 -43.91 -15.74 -1.59
N ASP A 15 -44.26 -17.02 -1.44
CA ASP A 15 -43.36 -18.01 -0.81
C ASP A 15 -42.32 -18.54 -1.79
N ILE A 16 -42.68 -18.67 -3.08
CA ILE A 16 -41.75 -18.99 -4.17
C ILE A 16 -40.64 -17.94 -4.27
N GLU A 17 -41.01 -16.68 -4.07
CA GLU A 17 -40.08 -15.54 -4.06
C GLU A 17 -39.05 -15.66 -2.94
N PHE A 18 -39.48 -16.02 -1.73
CA PHE A 18 -38.59 -16.27 -0.60
C PHE A 18 -37.67 -17.48 -0.79
N GLU A 19 -38.18 -18.58 -1.34
CA GLU A 19 -37.37 -19.78 -1.59
C GLU A 19 -36.23 -19.47 -2.58
N ILE A 20 -36.50 -18.74 -3.66
CA ILE A 20 -35.49 -18.38 -4.66
C ILE A 20 -34.43 -17.41 -4.08
N CYS A 21 -34.82 -16.44 -3.25
CA CYS A 21 -33.87 -15.61 -2.50
C CYS A 21 -32.94 -16.45 -1.63
N GLY A 22 -33.53 -17.38 -0.88
CA GLY A 22 -32.79 -18.27 0.01
C GLY A 22 -31.74 -19.06 -0.76
N LEU A 23 -32.12 -19.62 -1.91
CA LEU A 23 -31.23 -20.38 -2.78
C LEU A 23 -30.08 -19.55 -3.34
N ALA A 24 -30.37 -18.35 -3.87
CA ALA A 24 -29.35 -17.44 -4.37
C ALA A 24 -28.31 -17.12 -3.30
N ARG A 25 -28.78 -16.78 -2.09
CA ARG A 25 -27.92 -16.43 -0.96
C ARG A 25 -27.09 -17.62 -0.48
N VAL A 26 -27.71 -18.79 -0.30
CA VAL A 26 -27.01 -20.01 0.14
C VAL A 26 -25.93 -20.39 -0.87
N PHE A 27 -26.27 -20.40 -2.16
CA PHE A 27 -25.32 -20.77 -3.20
C PHE A 27 -24.14 -19.80 -3.29
N SER A 28 -24.40 -18.48 -3.33
CA SER A 28 -23.33 -17.48 -3.33
C SER A 28 -22.44 -17.60 -2.09
N ASN A 29 -23.03 -17.74 -0.90
CA ASN A 29 -22.25 -17.87 0.33
C ASN A 29 -21.40 -19.15 0.35
N GLN A 30 -21.96 -20.29 -0.06
CA GLN A 30 -21.20 -21.54 -0.15
C GLN A 30 -20.04 -21.45 -1.15
N LEU A 31 -20.24 -20.72 -2.26
CA LEU A 31 -19.17 -20.52 -3.24
C LEU A 31 -18.04 -19.68 -2.65
N PHE A 32 -18.37 -18.57 -1.98
CA PHE A 32 -17.37 -17.73 -1.31
C PHE A 32 -16.65 -18.47 -0.18
N GLU A 33 -17.37 -19.22 0.66
CA GLU A 33 -16.78 -20.02 1.74
C GLU A 33 -15.78 -21.06 1.22
N LYS A 34 -16.05 -21.66 0.05
CA LYS A 34 -15.20 -22.71 -0.51
C LYS A 34 -14.06 -22.19 -1.37
N GLN A 35 -14.29 -21.12 -2.13
CA GLN A 35 -13.34 -20.68 -3.16
C GLN A 35 -12.50 -19.48 -2.71
N ILE A 36 -13.06 -18.55 -1.93
CA ILE A 36 -12.37 -17.28 -1.60
C ILE A 36 -12.77 -16.78 -0.20
N PRO A 37 -12.43 -17.55 0.86
CA PRO A 37 -12.92 -17.30 2.23
C PRO A 37 -12.46 -15.94 2.79
N GLU A 38 -11.30 -15.43 2.36
CA GLU A 38 -10.77 -14.12 2.80
C GLU A 38 -11.63 -12.92 2.39
N PHE A 39 -12.46 -13.05 1.35
CA PHE A 39 -13.32 -11.96 0.89
C PHE A 39 -14.73 -12.01 1.47
N ARG A 40 -15.05 -13.03 2.29
CA ARG A 40 -16.37 -13.20 2.92
C ARG A 40 -16.89 -11.93 3.59
N ASP A 41 -16.00 -11.18 4.25
CA ASP A 41 -16.41 -9.98 4.96
C ASP A 41 -16.78 -8.81 4.06
N PHE A 42 -16.38 -8.88 2.80
CA PHE A 42 -16.57 -7.86 1.78
C PHE A 42 -17.61 -8.26 0.74
N THR A 43 -18.25 -9.43 0.85
CA THR A 43 -19.24 -9.84 -0.14
C THR A 43 -20.56 -9.06 0.05
N PRO A 44 -21.24 -8.71 -1.06
CA PRO A 44 -22.53 -8.01 -0.99
C PRO A 44 -23.62 -8.86 -0.31
N THR A 45 -23.49 -10.19 -0.30
CA THR A 45 -24.49 -11.15 0.21
C THR A 45 -24.63 -11.20 1.74
N LYS A 46 -23.84 -10.38 2.46
CA LYS A 46 -23.73 -10.39 3.93
C LYS A 46 -24.90 -9.69 4.64
N ASN A 47 -25.48 -8.67 4.01
CA ASN A 47 -26.36 -7.69 4.66
C ASN A 47 -27.84 -7.81 4.23
N CYS A 48 -28.59 -6.72 4.33
CA CYS A 48 -29.98 -6.62 3.90
C CYS A 48 -30.08 -6.71 2.38
N TYR A 49 -31.23 -7.13 1.89
CA TYR A 49 -31.52 -7.13 0.46
C TYR A 49 -32.95 -6.66 0.21
N SER A 50 -33.14 -6.12 -0.99
CA SER A 50 -34.45 -5.90 -1.58
C SER A 50 -34.64 -6.84 -2.76
N PHE A 51 -35.88 -7.17 -3.03
CA PHE A 51 -36.22 -8.22 -3.96
C PHE A 51 -37.30 -7.78 -4.96
N PHE A 52 -37.10 -8.18 -6.22
CA PHE A 52 -38.09 -8.09 -7.27
C PHE A 52 -38.27 -9.45 -7.91
N SER A 53 -39.53 -9.79 -8.18
CA SER A 53 -39.94 -10.98 -8.93
C SER A 53 -41.05 -10.66 -9.92
N HIS A 54 -41.01 -11.37 -11.04
CA HIS A 54 -42.11 -11.40 -11.98
C HIS A 54 -42.18 -12.78 -12.63
N ILE A 55 -43.40 -13.34 -12.70
CA ILE A 55 -43.67 -14.55 -13.48
C ILE A 55 -44.52 -14.10 -14.67
N SER A 56 -44.05 -14.35 -15.88
CA SER A 56 -44.79 -14.03 -17.09
C SER A 56 -45.86 -15.09 -17.39
N GLU A 57 -46.88 -14.71 -18.16
CA GLU A 57 -47.92 -15.64 -18.63
C GLU A 57 -47.33 -16.75 -19.51
N ASP A 58 -46.20 -16.49 -20.17
CA ASP A 58 -45.48 -17.43 -21.04
C ASP A 58 -44.58 -18.42 -20.28
N GLY A 59 -44.65 -18.45 -18.94
CA GLY A 59 -43.89 -19.39 -18.11
C GLY A 59 -42.42 -19.03 -17.97
N TRP A 60 -42.10 -17.75 -17.77
CA TRP A 60 -40.77 -17.27 -17.39
C TRP A 60 -40.78 -16.66 -16.00
N VAL A 61 -39.65 -16.73 -15.30
CA VAL A 61 -39.45 -16.02 -14.04
C VAL A 61 -38.29 -15.04 -14.19
N ALA A 62 -38.49 -13.83 -13.69
CA ALA A 62 -37.45 -12.85 -13.47
C ALA A 62 -37.29 -12.60 -11.98
N ILE A 63 -36.05 -12.58 -11.53
CA ILE A 63 -35.64 -12.28 -10.17
C ILE A 63 -34.56 -11.21 -10.24
N ARG A 64 -34.66 -10.21 -9.37
CA ARG A 64 -33.58 -9.27 -9.09
C ARG A 64 -33.42 -9.13 -7.58
N ILE A 65 -32.21 -9.36 -7.11
CA ILE A 65 -31.79 -9.26 -5.71
C ILE A 65 -30.79 -8.12 -5.61
N THR A 66 -31.14 -7.06 -4.88
CA THR A 66 -30.24 -5.94 -4.62
C THR A 66 -29.85 -5.95 -3.16
N TYR A 67 -28.56 -6.15 -2.89
CA TYR A 67 -27.97 -6.11 -1.56
C TYR A 67 -27.66 -4.67 -1.14
N ASP A 68 -27.96 -4.33 0.11
CA ASP A 68 -27.71 -3.00 0.70
C ASP A 68 -27.24 -3.15 2.16
N ASP A 69 -26.41 -2.22 2.60
CA ASP A 69 -25.92 -2.08 3.98
C ASP A 69 -26.94 -1.42 4.90
N ARG A 70 -28.02 -0.85 4.34
CA ARG A 70 -29.11 -0.25 5.12
C ARG A 70 -29.99 -1.32 5.76
N MET A 71 -30.13 -1.24 7.10
CA MET A 71 -30.82 -2.19 8.00
C MET A 71 -32.34 -2.38 7.80
N GLN A 72 -32.90 -2.20 6.60
CA GLN A 72 -34.31 -2.48 6.34
C GLN A 72 -34.47 -3.55 5.27
N MET A 73 -34.95 -4.73 5.69
CA MET A 73 -35.55 -5.68 4.77
C MET A 73 -36.80 -5.03 4.15
N ILE A 74 -36.71 -4.64 2.89
CA ILE A 74 -37.87 -4.26 2.10
C ILE A 74 -38.31 -5.50 1.35
N VAL A 75 -39.14 -6.31 2.00
CA VAL A 75 -39.85 -7.41 1.35
C VAL A 75 -41.13 -6.83 0.77
N GLY A 76 -41.23 -6.78 -0.55
CA GLY A 76 -42.47 -6.44 -1.22
C GLY A 76 -42.25 -6.36 -2.72
N PRO A 77 -43.18 -6.87 -3.53
CA PRO A 77 -43.04 -6.77 -4.97
C PRO A 77 -43.12 -5.29 -5.39
N LYS A 78 -41.98 -4.70 -5.72
CA LYS A 78 -41.95 -3.45 -6.49
C LYS A 78 -42.30 -3.79 -7.94
N HIS A 79 -43.57 -3.99 -8.23
CA HIS A 79 -44.06 -4.16 -9.59
C HIS A 79 -44.02 -2.80 -10.32
N ASP A 80 -42.82 -2.36 -10.72
CA ASP A 80 -42.69 -1.30 -11.71
C ASP A 80 -43.10 -1.87 -13.07
N LYS A 81 -44.09 -1.25 -13.72
CA LYS A 81 -44.57 -1.69 -15.04
C LYS A 81 -43.44 -1.75 -16.06
N LYS A 82 -42.46 -0.84 -15.96
CA LYS A 82 -41.28 -0.82 -16.83
C LYS A 82 -40.40 -2.06 -16.64
N ASP A 83 -40.22 -2.49 -15.39
CA ASP A 83 -39.43 -3.69 -15.08
C ASP A 83 -40.11 -4.95 -15.64
N THR A 84 -41.43 -5.04 -15.58
CA THR A 84 -42.18 -6.18 -16.16
C THR A 84 -42.16 -6.20 -17.70
N GLU A 85 -42.14 -5.03 -18.35
CA GLU A 85 -42.04 -4.92 -19.81
C GLU A 85 -40.68 -5.39 -20.34
N ILE A 86 -39.59 -5.06 -19.64
CA ILE A 86 -38.23 -5.52 -19.98
C ILE A 86 -38.17 -7.06 -19.93
N VAL A 87 -38.68 -7.65 -18.85
CA VAL A 87 -38.75 -9.11 -18.68
C VAL A 87 -39.57 -9.76 -19.80
N SER A 88 -40.74 -9.20 -20.11
CA SER A 88 -41.63 -9.72 -21.16
C SER A 88 -40.99 -9.65 -22.54
N LYS A 89 -40.18 -8.61 -22.82
CA LYS A 89 -39.44 -8.49 -24.07
C LYS A 89 -38.38 -9.58 -24.20
N ILE A 90 -37.61 -9.82 -23.14
CA ILE A 90 -36.55 -10.83 -23.09
C ILE A 90 -37.11 -12.26 -23.22
N ALA A 91 -38.24 -12.54 -22.55
CA ALA A 91 -38.89 -13.85 -22.57
C ALA A 91 -39.45 -14.22 -23.96
N LYS A 92 -39.86 -13.24 -24.78
CA LYS A 92 -40.44 -13.47 -26.10
C LYS A 92 -39.41 -13.81 -27.18
N THR A 93 -38.15 -13.39 -27.00
CA THR A 93 -37.12 -13.50 -28.04
C THR A 93 -36.31 -14.79 -27.96
N ASN A 94 -36.27 -15.48 -26.81
CA ASN A 94 -35.37 -16.60 -26.57
C ASN A 94 -36.09 -17.80 -25.94
N LYS A 95 -35.65 -19.03 -26.21
CA LYS A 95 -36.11 -20.24 -25.49
C LYS A 95 -35.25 -20.55 -24.25
N PHE A 96 -34.04 -19.99 -24.21
CA PHE A 96 -33.02 -20.09 -23.16
C PHE A 96 -32.07 -18.89 -23.36
N ILE A 97 -31.72 -18.16 -22.31
CA ILE A 97 -30.86 -16.97 -22.42
C ILE A 97 -29.56 -17.21 -21.67
N SER A 98 -28.41 -17.01 -22.31
CA SER A 98 -27.15 -17.13 -21.58
C SER A 98 -26.96 -15.97 -20.58
N PRO A 99 -26.16 -16.14 -19.51
CA PRO A 99 -25.86 -15.05 -18.58
C PRO A 99 -25.31 -13.80 -19.27
N GLU A 100 -24.45 -13.97 -20.28
CA GLU A 100 -23.87 -12.87 -21.05
C GLU A 100 -24.92 -12.11 -21.86
N GLU A 101 -25.77 -12.83 -22.61
CA GLU A 101 -26.86 -12.22 -23.37
C GLU A 101 -27.85 -11.49 -22.46
N LEU A 102 -28.15 -12.07 -21.29
CA LEU A 102 -29.02 -11.43 -20.32
C LEU A 102 -28.43 -10.09 -19.88
N HIS A 103 -27.16 -10.06 -19.48
CA HIS A 103 -26.52 -8.87 -18.94
C HIS A 103 -26.33 -7.77 -19.99
N ASN A 104 -26.08 -8.13 -21.25
CA ASN A 104 -26.02 -7.16 -22.36
C ASN A 104 -27.37 -6.45 -22.62
N ASN A 105 -28.48 -7.02 -22.15
CA ASN A 105 -29.83 -6.45 -22.31
C ASN A 105 -30.34 -5.75 -21.04
N LEU A 106 -29.55 -5.71 -19.97
CA LEU A 106 -29.91 -5.16 -18.67
C LEU A 106 -29.01 -3.95 -18.33
N ASP A 107 -29.56 -3.01 -17.59
CA ASP A 107 -28.82 -1.84 -17.09
C ASP A 107 -28.23 -2.09 -15.69
N GLU A 108 -27.50 -1.10 -15.15
CA GLU A 108 -26.86 -1.18 -13.84
C GLU A 108 -27.86 -1.37 -12.67
N LYS A 109 -29.14 -1.00 -12.88
CA LYS A 109 -30.20 -1.25 -11.91
C LYS A 109 -30.48 -2.74 -11.79
N TRP A 110 -30.34 -3.49 -12.87
CA TRP A 110 -30.58 -4.93 -12.91
C TRP A 110 -29.34 -5.77 -12.67
N ILE A 111 -28.15 -5.26 -12.97
CA ILE A 111 -26.93 -6.00 -12.64
C ILE A 111 -25.78 -5.06 -12.26
N SER A 112 -25.16 -5.35 -11.12
CA SER A 112 -24.01 -4.61 -10.62
C SER A 112 -23.29 -5.44 -9.55
N TYR A 113 -22.24 -4.88 -8.95
CA TYR A 113 -21.59 -5.47 -7.78
C TYR A 113 -22.57 -5.89 -6.69
N SER A 114 -23.59 -5.06 -6.39
CA SER A 114 -24.57 -5.31 -5.33
C SER A 114 -25.91 -5.83 -5.84
N THR A 115 -26.08 -6.03 -7.15
CA THR A 115 -27.35 -6.50 -7.72
C THR A 115 -27.14 -7.72 -8.61
N PHE A 116 -27.79 -8.81 -8.24
CA PHE A 116 -27.88 -10.04 -9.01
C PHE A 116 -29.24 -10.13 -9.70
N SER A 117 -29.26 -10.57 -10.96
CA SER A 117 -30.49 -10.86 -11.68
C SER A 117 -30.48 -12.22 -12.36
N TYR A 118 -31.65 -12.83 -12.42
CA TYR A 118 -31.89 -14.07 -13.13
C TYR A 118 -33.19 -13.94 -13.92
N ILE A 119 -33.15 -14.22 -15.21
CA ILE A 119 -34.34 -14.32 -16.06
C ILE A 119 -34.26 -15.64 -16.81
N GLY A 120 -35.25 -16.51 -16.62
CA GLY A 120 -35.20 -17.83 -17.26
C GLY A 120 -36.53 -18.56 -17.30
N PRO A 121 -36.57 -19.71 -17.99
CA PRO A 121 -37.76 -20.54 -18.08
C PRO A 121 -38.24 -21.01 -16.70
N TYR A 122 -39.54 -20.98 -16.50
CA TYR A 122 -40.24 -21.43 -15.30
C TYR A 122 -41.36 -22.40 -15.69
N LYS A 123 -41.07 -23.70 -15.60
CA LYS A 123 -41.99 -24.77 -16.00
C LYS A 123 -42.31 -25.66 -14.81
N GLU A 124 -43.57 -26.07 -14.68
CA GLU A 124 -44.03 -26.94 -13.58
C GLU A 124 -43.61 -26.44 -12.19
N ARG A 125 -43.54 -25.12 -12.04
CA ARG A 125 -43.05 -24.46 -10.83
C ARG A 125 -41.59 -24.78 -10.46
N LYS A 126 -40.72 -24.94 -11.45
CA LYS A 126 -39.29 -25.17 -11.27
C LYS A 126 -38.46 -24.30 -12.22
N ILE A 127 -37.27 -23.93 -11.75
CA ILE A 127 -36.19 -23.37 -12.55
C ILE A 127 -35.11 -24.44 -12.75
N SER A 128 -34.34 -24.34 -13.83
CA SER A 128 -33.17 -25.20 -14.02
C SER A 128 -32.04 -24.76 -13.09
N GLU A 129 -31.54 -25.68 -12.27
CA GLU A 129 -30.42 -25.45 -11.36
C GLU A 129 -29.14 -25.05 -12.11
N GLU A 130 -28.78 -25.82 -13.13
CA GLU A 130 -27.60 -25.56 -13.97
C GLU A 130 -27.67 -24.17 -14.60
N HIS A 131 -28.85 -23.79 -15.09
CA HIS A 131 -29.07 -22.48 -15.67
C HIS A 131 -28.93 -21.37 -14.62
N PHE A 132 -29.54 -21.54 -13.45
CA PHE A 132 -29.45 -20.59 -12.36
C PHE A 132 -28.01 -20.43 -11.84
N ILE A 133 -27.31 -21.54 -11.63
CA ILE A 133 -25.91 -21.57 -11.17
C ILE A 133 -25.01 -20.84 -12.17
N SER A 134 -25.18 -21.06 -13.48
CA SER A 134 -24.37 -20.38 -14.49
C SER A 134 -24.53 -18.86 -14.43
N HIS A 135 -25.73 -18.35 -14.13
CA HIS A 135 -25.98 -16.93 -13.93
C HIS A 135 -25.30 -16.39 -12.67
N VAL A 136 -25.36 -17.13 -11.56
CA VAL A 136 -24.66 -16.73 -10.32
C VAL A 136 -23.16 -16.69 -10.54
N ILE A 137 -22.57 -17.73 -11.16
CA ILE A 137 -21.13 -17.79 -11.45
C ILE A 137 -20.70 -16.63 -12.34
N TYR A 138 -21.48 -16.34 -13.39
CA TYR A 138 -21.18 -15.21 -14.27
C TYR A 138 -21.18 -13.89 -13.49
N TRP A 139 -22.23 -13.62 -12.71
CA TRP A 139 -22.33 -12.40 -11.92
C TRP A 139 -21.12 -12.23 -10.98
N LEU A 140 -20.73 -13.32 -10.30
CA LEU A 140 -19.60 -13.32 -9.40
C LEU A 140 -18.28 -13.01 -10.11
N ASN A 141 -18.00 -13.67 -11.23
CA ASN A 141 -16.76 -13.48 -11.98
C ASN A 141 -16.67 -12.12 -12.66
N THR A 142 -17.79 -11.59 -13.14
CA THR A 142 -17.81 -10.37 -13.96
C THR A 142 -17.93 -9.10 -13.12
N TYR A 143 -18.71 -9.13 -12.03
CA TYR A 143 -19.03 -7.92 -11.26
C TYR A 143 -18.49 -7.96 -9.83
N VAL A 144 -18.54 -9.12 -9.17
CA VAL A 144 -18.23 -9.18 -7.73
C VAL A 144 -16.73 -9.32 -7.48
N ILE A 145 -16.08 -10.32 -8.07
CA ILE A 145 -14.65 -10.59 -7.86
C ILE A 145 -13.76 -9.41 -8.28
N PRO A 146 -13.95 -8.75 -9.44
CA PRO A 146 -13.11 -7.61 -9.81
C PRO A 146 -13.22 -6.42 -8.84
N GLN A 147 -14.42 -6.18 -8.31
CA GLN A 147 -14.66 -5.12 -7.33
C GLN A 147 -14.09 -5.48 -5.96
N LEU A 148 -14.19 -6.75 -5.54
CA LEU A 148 -13.53 -7.23 -4.32
C LEU A 148 -12.01 -7.07 -4.39
N ASP A 149 -11.41 -7.37 -5.54
CA ASP A 149 -9.98 -7.17 -5.78
C ASP A 149 -9.60 -5.68 -5.70
N ASP A 150 -10.38 -4.78 -6.30
CA ASP A 150 -10.17 -3.33 -6.19
C ASP A 150 -10.30 -2.82 -4.75
N ILE A 151 -11.34 -3.26 -4.02
CA ILE A 151 -11.53 -2.93 -2.59
C ILE A 151 -10.32 -3.39 -1.77
N ASN A 152 -9.84 -4.61 -2.02
CA ASN A 152 -8.71 -5.16 -1.29
C ASN A 152 -7.39 -4.46 -1.64
N LYS A 153 -7.13 -4.18 -2.92
CA LYS A 153 -5.99 -3.37 -3.37
C LYS A 153 -5.97 -2.02 -2.68
N LYS A 154 -7.11 -1.31 -2.65
CA LYS A 154 -7.23 -0.02 -1.94
C LYS A 154 -6.99 -0.16 -0.45
N ARG A 155 -7.45 -1.24 0.19
CA ARG A 155 -7.22 -1.49 1.62
C ARG A 155 -5.74 -1.73 1.93
N VAL A 156 -5.08 -2.57 1.14
CA VAL A 156 -3.64 -2.89 1.31
C VAL A 156 -2.79 -1.65 1.02
N LEU A 157 -3.07 -0.93 -0.06
CA LEU A 157 -2.34 0.28 -0.44
C LEU A 157 -2.55 1.46 0.53
N ARG A 158 -3.68 1.51 1.25
CA ARG A 158 -3.84 2.49 2.35
C ARG A 158 -3.01 2.16 3.58
N ALA A 159 -2.63 0.90 3.77
CA ALA A 159 -1.84 0.47 4.92
C ALA A 159 -0.33 0.76 4.74
N ILE A 160 0.14 0.91 3.50
CA ILE A 160 1.53 1.23 3.18
C ILE A 160 1.56 2.60 2.51
N PRO A 161 2.09 3.66 3.16
CA PRO A 161 2.15 4.97 2.53
C PRO A 161 2.93 4.89 1.21
N THR A 162 2.48 5.60 0.17
CA THR A 162 3.20 5.64 -1.12
C THR A 162 4.59 6.25 -0.92
N PRO A 163 5.67 5.65 -1.45
CA PRO A 163 7.00 6.24 -1.40
C PRO A 163 6.99 7.63 -2.05
N PRO A 164 7.61 8.64 -1.42
CA PRO A 164 7.67 9.99 -1.97
C PRO A 164 8.71 10.09 -3.11
N GLU A 165 8.61 11.17 -3.89
CA GLU A 165 9.60 11.50 -4.91
C GLU A 165 10.75 12.32 -4.29
N TYR A 166 11.98 11.91 -4.56
CA TYR A 166 13.18 12.56 -4.04
C TYR A 166 14.00 13.24 -5.15
N ASP A 167 14.57 14.41 -4.87
CA ASP A 167 15.51 15.10 -5.76
C ASP A 167 16.91 14.49 -5.64
N ILE A 168 17.07 13.31 -6.23
CA ILE A 168 18.31 12.54 -6.18
C ILE A 168 19.50 13.33 -6.70
N LYS A 169 19.30 14.18 -7.71
CA LYS A 169 20.38 14.96 -8.30
C LYS A 169 20.91 16.00 -7.32
N SER A 170 20.02 16.78 -6.70
CA SER A 170 20.43 17.77 -5.70
C SER A 170 21.07 17.11 -4.49
N ILE A 171 20.47 16.01 -4.01
CA ILE A 171 21.02 15.25 -2.88
C ILE A 171 22.44 14.79 -3.18
N PHE A 172 22.67 14.12 -4.32
CA PHE A 172 24.01 13.63 -4.70
C PHE A 172 25.06 14.73 -4.81
N GLN A 173 24.65 15.94 -5.23
CA GLN A 173 25.54 17.09 -5.30
C GLN A 173 25.94 17.63 -3.93
N SER A 174 25.18 17.36 -2.87
CA SER A 174 25.52 17.71 -1.50
C SER A 174 26.42 16.68 -0.80
N MET A 175 26.53 15.47 -1.36
CA MET A 175 27.22 14.35 -0.72
C MET A 175 28.74 14.39 -0.91
N TRP A 176 29.46 14.16 0.17
CA TRP A 176 30.93 14.06 0.19
C TRP A 176 31.39 12.75 0.80
N VAL A 177 32.48 12.22 0.27
CA VAL A 177 33.22 11.10 0.85
C VAL A 177 34.26 11.68 1.80
N LEU A 178 34.30 11.17 3.03
CA LEU A 178 35.38 11.41 3.98
C LEU A 178 36.29 10.19 4.04
N GLU A 179 37.60 10.41 3.99
CA GLU A 179 38.59 9.34 4.01
C GLU A 179 39.82 9.75 4.84
N CYS A 180 40.23 8.87 5.75
CA CYS A 180 41.51 8.94 6.44
C CYS A 180 42.32 7.67 6.11
N GLU A 181 43.18 7.77 5.10
CA GLU A 181 43.92 6.62 4.55
C GLU A 181 44.80 5.91 5.61
N ASN A 182 45.47 6.67 6.47
CA ASN A 182 46.39 6.13 7.48
C ASN A 182 45.69 5.24 8.52
N GLU A 183 44.41 5.53 8.80
CA GLU A 183 43.61 4.85 9.83
C GLU A 183 42.54 3.93 9.21
N LEU A 184 42.48 3.86 7.87
CA LEU A 184 41.50 3.11 7.09
C LEU A 184 40.04 3.48 7.44
N ILE A 185 39.81 4.74 7.83
CA ILE A 185 38.48 5.26 8.16
C ILE A 185 37.86 5.87 6.91
N GLN A 186 36.59 5.57 6.67
CA GLN A 186 35.81 6.17 5.60
C GLN A 186 34.38 6.39 6.07
N GLY A 187 33.78 7.48 5.63
CA GLY A 187 32.40 7.80 5.92
C GLY A 187 31.85 8.83 4.94
N THR A 188 30.71 9.36 5.32
CA THR A 188 29.93 10.28 4.49
C THR A 188 29.79 11.62 5.22
N ALA A 189 29.79 12.71 4.45
CA ALA A 189 29.35 14.01 4.92
C ALA A 189 28.36 14.63 3.92
N PHE A 190 27.56 15.59 4.38
CA PHE A 190 26.65 16.35 3.55
C PHE A 190 26.58 17.80 3.99
N GLU A 191 26.27 18.72 3.08
CA GLU A 191 26.24 20.15 3.37
C GLU A 191 24.85 20.57 3.86
N ILE A 192 24.79 21.35 4.94
CA ILE A 192 23.52 21.90 5.47
C ILE A 192 23.43 23.43 5.33
N SER A 193 24.58 24.09 5.22
CA SER A 193 24.70 25.52 4.95
C SER A 193 26.05 25.77 4.30
N GLU A 194 26.26 26.98 3.74
CA GLU A 194 27.48 27.28 2.99
C GLU A 194 28.76 26.82 3.74
N LYS A 195 29.48 25.89 3.12
CA LYS A 195 30.75 25.30 3.59
C LYS A 195 30.64 24.57 4.94
N THR A 196 29.46 24.34 5.47
CA THR A 196 29.23 23.65 6.74
C THR A 196 28.61 22.29 6.46
N PHE A 197 29.37 21.26 6.81
CA PHE A 197 29.02 19.87 6.56
C PHE A 197 28.79 19.14 7.88
N VAL A 198 27.92 18.15 7.84
CA VAL A 198 27.61 17.29 8.98
C VAL A 198 28.13 15.88 8.70
N THR A 199 28.67 15.22 9.72
CA THR A 199 29.13 13.83 9.67
C THR A 199 29.11 13.21 11.08
N CYS A 200 29.54 11.95 11.20
CA CYS A 200 29.78 11.32 12.50
C CYS A 200 31.17 11.68 13.05
N ALA A 201 31.27 11.80 14.36
CA ALA A 201 32.54 12.09 15.03
C ALA A 201 33.60 11.01 14.75
N HIS A 202 33.22 9.72 14.79
CA HIS A 202 34.14 8.62 14.56
C HIS A 202 34.70 8.52 13.12
N VAL A 203 34.13 9.25 12.17
CA VAL A 203 34.61 9.29 10.77
C VAL A 203 35.86 10.19 10.64
N LEU A 204 36.09 11.07 11.62
CA LEU A 204 37.20 12.02 11.61
C LEU A 204 38.44 11.41 12.25
N GLY A 205 39.43 11.07 11.43
CA GLY A 205 40.79 10.69 11.83
C GLY A 205 41.81 11.82 11.68
N SER A 206 43.09 11.52 11.96
CA SER A 206 44.18 12.51 12.05
C SER A 206 44.46 13.36 10.79
N ASN A 207 44.20 12.83 9.59
CA ASN A 207 44.41 13.51 8.32
C ASN A 207 43.24 13.28 7.35
N THR A 208 42.01 13.40 7.87
CA THR A 208 40.80 13.23 7.07
C THR A 208 40.77 14.19 5.88
N LYS A 209 40.49 13.64 4.70
CA LYS A 209 40.25 14.39 3.47
C LYS A 209 38.80 14.21 3.03
N ALA A 210 38.26 15.25 2.42
CA ALA A 210 36.95 15.20 1.78
C ALA A 210 37.09 15.30 0.27
N PHE A 211 36.28 14.56 -0.47
CA PHE A 211 36.18 14.70 -1.93
C PHE A 211 34.77 14.32 -2.41
N ARG A 212 34.43 14.71 -3.64
CA ARG A 212 33.19 14.29 -4.28
C ARG A 212 33.39 12.98 -5.05
N TYR A 213 32.36 12.14 -5.07
CA TYR A 213 32.42 10.85 -5.78
C TYR A 213 32.70 11.00 -7.29
N ASP A 214 32.30 12.11 -7.89
CA ASP A 214 32.51 12.42 -9.31
C ASP A 214 33.80 13.23 -9.59
N GLU A 215 34.51 13.67 -8.56
CA GLU A 215 35.84 14.29 -8.64
C GLU A 215 36.83 13.70 -7.62
N PRO A 216 37.07 12.37 -7.62
CA PRO A 216 37.80 11.68 -6.55
C PRO A 216 39.28 12.06 -6.45
N SER A 217 39.86 12.66 -7.49
CA SER A 217 41.24 13.17 -7.47
C SER A 217 41.37 14.52 -6.74
N LYS A 218 40.26 15.23 -6.53
CA LYS A 218 40.24 16.56 -5.92
C LYS A 218 39.90 16.45 -4.43
N LYS A 219 40.93 16.15 -3.63
CA LYS A 219 40.83 15.99 -2.18
C LYS A 219 41.08 17.31 -1.45
N TYR A 220 40.23 17.62 -0.48
CA TYR A 220 40.28 18.82 0.35
C TYR A 220 40.61 18.47 1.79
N ALA A 221 41.31 19.37 2.48
CA ALA A 221 41.47 19.28 3.93
C ALA A 221 40.14 19.63 4.62
N VAL A 222 39.90 18.99 5.76
CA VAL A 222 38.71 19.19 6.59
C VAL A 222 39.11 19.95 7.85
N GLU A 223 38.38 21.01 8.18
CA GLU A 223 38.49 21.72 9.45
C GLU A 223 37.31 21.33 10.34
N VAL A 224 37.55 20.90 11.58
CA VAL A 224 36.46 20.59 12.52
C VAL A 224 35.93 21.90 13.11
N ILE A 225 34.63 22.15 12.95
CA ILE A 225 33.95 23.31 13.54
C ILE A 225 33.50 22.99 14.96
N SER A 226 32.87 21.83 15.14
CA SER A 226 32.45 21.32 16.45
C SER A 226 32.33 19.80 16.37
N GLN A 227 32.52 19.12 17.50
CA GLN A 227 32.41 17.66 17.59
C GLN A 227 31.93 17.25 18.98
N ASN A 228 31.05 16.25 19.03
CA ASN A 228 30.59 15.64 20.26
C ASN A 228 30.68 14.11 20.14
N GLU A 229 31.73 13.54 20.73
CA GLU A 229 31.99 12.10 20.72
C GLU A 229 30.91 11.29 21.46
N ALA A 230 30.27 11.87 22.49
CA ALA A 230 29.28 11.15 23.29
C ALA A 230 28.01 10.84 22.50
N ILE A 231 27.60 11.74 21.60
CA ILE A 231 26.49 11.51 20.67
C ILE A 231 26.95 11.03 19.30
N ASP A 232 28.25 11.05 18.99
CA ASP A 232 28.87 10.65 17.72
C ASP A 232 28.46 11.53 16.53
N LEU A 233 28.56 12.85 16.71
CA LEU A 233 28.20 13.86 15.72
C LEU A 233 29.32 14.90 15.59
N ALA A 234 29.55 15.40 14.38
CA ALA A 234 30.47 16.50 14.13
C ALA A 234 29.98 17.41 13.00
N THR A 235 30.31 18.70 13.10
CA THR A 235 30.25 19.64 11.98
C THR A 235 31.64 20.03 11.54
N ILE A 236 31.85 20.06 10.23
CA ILE A 236 33.13 20.33 9.60
C ILE A 236 33.01 21.40 8.52
N ARG A 237 34.14 22.02 8.17
CA ARG A 237 34.29 22.95 7.06
C ARG A 237 35.18 22.36 5.98
N ILE A 238 34.72 22.51 4.74
CA ILE A 238 35.48 22.14 3.53
C ILE A 238 35.62 23.40 2.67
N PHE A 239 36.86 23.81 2.39
CA PHE A 239 37.14 24.98 1.57
C PHE A 239 37.09 24.63 0.09
N THR A 240 35.88 24.63 -0.47
CA THR A 240 35.58 24.34 -1.87
C THR A 240 34.71 25.44 -2.48
N ASP A 241 34.77 25.60 -3.80
CA ASP A 241 33.87 26.48 -4.56
C ASP A 241 32.53 25.79 -4.89
N HIS A 242 32.46 24.46 -4.72
CA HIS A 242 31.23 23.70 -4.88
C HIS A 242 30.39 23.77 -3.59
N SER A 243 29.15 24.27 -3.70
CA SER A 243 28.19 24.30 -2.59
C SER A 243 26.81 23.88 -3.08
N GLN A 244 26.23 22.90 -2.39
CA GLN A 244 24.84 22.46 -2.52
C GLN A 244 24.37 22.04 -1.11
N PRO A 245 23.82 22.97 -0.31
CA PRO A 245 23.24 22.63 0.98
C PRO A 245 21.86 21.98 0.83
N ILE A 246 21.59 20.98 1.66
CA ILE A 246 20.25 20.38 1.82
C ILE A 246 19.56 21.06 3.00
N GLU A 247 18.29 21.42 2.81
CA GLU A 247 17.46 22.00 3.87
C GLU A 247 17.29 21.01 5.03
N THR A 248 17.36 21.50 6.27
CA THR A 248 17.06 20.71 7.47
C THR A 248 15.56 20.72 7.76
N GLY A 249 15.01 19.56 8.10
CA GLY A 249 13.62 19.40 8.50
C GLY A 249 13.45 19.42 10.01
N ASP A 250 12.25 19.05 10.47
CA ASP A 250 11.89 18.94 11.90
C ASP A 250 11.72 17.46 12.27
N SER A 251 12.68 16.92 13.02
CA SER A 251 12.65 15.52 13.44
C SER A 251 11.73 15.27 14.65
N THR A 252 11.29 16.34 15.34
CA THR A 252 10.41 16.22 16.52
C THR A 252 8.98 15.84 16.16
N LYS A 253 8.61 16.01 14.89
CA LYS A 253 7.29 15.65 14.32
C LYS A 253 7.22 14.24 13.75
N LEU A 254 8.33 13.49 13.76
CA LEU A 254 8.40 12.17 13.17
C LEU A 254 7.51 11.17 13.91
N VAL A 255 6.87 10.29 13.14
CA VAL A 255 6.04 9.20 13.65
C VAL A 255 6.43 7.86 13.03
N TYR A 256 5.93 6.77 13.62
CA TYR A 256 6.08 5.43 13.03
C TYR A 256 5.54 5.41 11.60
N MET A 257 6.24 4.67 10.73
CA MET A 257 5.92 4.50 9.30
C MET A 257 6.11 5.75 8.43
N ASP A 258 6.73 6.82 8.94
CA ASP A 258 7.20 7.90 8.07
C ASP A 258 8.28 7.39 7.11
N HIS A 259 8.16 7.80 5.85
CA HIS A 259 9.15 7.50 4.82
C HIS A 259 10.43 8.28 5.05
N ILE A 260 11.54 7.57 4.90
CA ILE A 260 12.87 8.16 4.95
C ILE A 260 13.72 7.70 3.76
N LEU A 261 14.66 8.54 3.37
CA LEU A 261 15.73 8.21 2.43
C LEU A 261 17.06 8.36 3.13
N LEU A 262 17.80 7.28 3.29
CA LEU A 262 19.20 7.35 3.71
C LEU A 262 20.08 7.38 2.46
N VAL A 263 21.05 8.29 2.43
CA VAL A 263 22.04 8.37 1.34
C VAL A 263 23.44 8.33 1.92
N GLY A 264 24.34 7.53 1.34
CA GLY A 264 25.72 7.47 1.82
C GLY A 264 26.69 6.78 0.87
N HIS A 265 27.95 6.70 1.29
CA HIS A 265 29.06 6.12 0.54
C HIS A 265 29.64 4.89 1.24
N PRO A 266 28.92 3.75 1.25
CA PRO A 266 29.35 2.58 1.98
C PRO A 266 30.58 1.92 1.34
N ASN A 267 31.72 1.92 2.05
CA ASN A 267 33.01 1.40 1.58
C ASN A 267 33.33 1.81 0.12
N TYR A 268 33.17 3.10 -0.18
CA TYR A 268 33.41 3.73 -1.47
C TYR A 268 34.69 3.24 -2.14
N ARG A 269 34.55 2.90 -3.42
CA ARG A 269 35.62 2.61 -4.36
C ARG A 269 35.54 3.57 -5.54
N LEU A 270 36.66 3.72 -6.24
CA LEU A 270 36.74 4.60 -7.41
C LEU A 270 35.67 4.25 -8.45
N GLY A 271 34.79 5.20 -8.76
CA GLY A 271 33.70 5.05 -9.71
C GLY A 271 32.34 4.73 -9.09
N ASP A 272 32.28 4.50 -7.78
CA ASP A 272 31.02 4.31 -7.07
C ASP A 272 30.23 5.62 -7.01
N LYS A 273 28.90 5.49 -6.99
CA LYS A 273 27.97 6.59 -6.73
C LYS A 273 27.42 6.46 -5.30
N PRO A 274 26.81 7.51 -4.73
CA PRO A 274 26.10 7.38 -3.47
C PRO A 274 25.04 6.27 -3.55
N ILE A 275 24.95 5.46 -2.50
CA ILE A 275 23.92 4.43 -2.36
C ILE A 275 22.73 5.02 -1.63
N ILE A 276 21.55 4.76 -2.19
CA ILE A 276 20.26 5.19 -1.66
C ILE A 276 19.60 3.99 -0.98
N SER A 277 19.20 4.17 0.27
CA SER A 277 18.50 3.17 1.08
C SER A 277 17.17 3.74 1.56
N PRO A 278 16.05 3.48 0.84
CA PRO A 278 14.73 3.88 1.31
C PRO A 278 14.32 3.04 2.53
N GLY A 279 13.53 3.63 3.40
CA GLY A 279 13.00 2.92 4.56
C GLY A 279 11.86 3.66 5.24
N LEU A 280 11.48 3.12 6.39
CA LEU A 280 10.45 3.63 7.26
C LEU A 280 11.02 3.79 8.67
N ILE A 281 10.49 4.75 9.42
CA ILE A 281 10.73 4.84 10.86
C ILE A 281 10.02 3.66 11.55
N THR A 282 10.80 2.84 12.24
CA THR A 282 10.33 1.63 12.95
C THR A 282 10.36 1.77 14.45
N GLY A 283 10.96 2.84 15.00
CA GLY A 283 11.00 3.05 16.44
C GLY A 283 11.73 4.31 16.88
N PHE A 284 11.71 4.55 18.18
CA PHE A 284 12.43 5.63 18.85
C PHE A 284 13.12 5.08 20.09
N ARG A 285 14.37 5.48 20.31
CA ARG A 285 15.21 4.97 21.41
C ARG A 285 16.09 6.06 21.98
N ARG A 286 16.06 6.22 23.31
CA ARG A 286 16.93 7.18 24.00
C ARG A 286 18.35 6.59 24.14
N LYS A 287 19.36 7.30 23.64
CA LYS A 287 20.78 6.92 23.73
C LYS A 287 21.63 8.18 23.88
N SER A 288 22.61 8.16 24.79
CA SER A 288 23.49 9.31 25.07
C SER A 288 22.73 10.62 25.34
N GLY A 289 21.61 10.54 26.06
CA GLY A 289 20.80 11.71 26.42
C GLY A 289 19.80 12.19 25.36
N ILE A 290 19.96 11.79 24.09
CA ILE A 290 19.10 12.18 22.97
C ILE A 290 18.15 11.05 22.54
N THR A 291 17.00 11.41 21.96
CA THR A 291 16.07 10.44 21.37
C THR A 291 16.44 10.22 19.90
N ARG A 292 17.03 9.07 19.60
CA ARG A 292 17.31 8.62 18.23
C ARG A 292 16.06 7.97 17.64
N PHE A 293 15.88 8.07 16.33
CA PHE A 293 14.90 7.26 15.62
C PHE A 293 15.58 6.05 14.96
N ILE A 294 14.83 4.95 14.89
CA ILE A 294 15.27 3.66 14.34
C ILE A 294 14.58 3.47 13.00
N THR A 295 15.31 2.97 12.03
CA THR A 295 14.82 2.73 10.67
C THR A 295 15.03 1.28 10.25
N ASN A 296 14.26 0.80 9.29
CA ASN A 296 14.55 -0.45 8.59
C ASN A 296 15.49 -0.26 7.38
N ALA A 297 15.86 0.99 7.04
CA ALA A 297 16.84 1.24 5.99
C ALA A 297 18.22 0.73 6.43
N PRO A 298 18.91 -0.08 5.61
CA PRO A 298 20.23 -0.58 5.95
C PRO A 298 21.23 0.56 6.23
N ILE A 299 21.86 0.53 7.40
CA ILE A 299 23.02 1.37 7.73
C ILE A 299 24.23 0.45 7.77
N VAL A 300 25.21 0.70 6.91
CA VAL A 300 26.45 -0.10 6.81
C VAL A 300 27.68 0.79 6.86
N ARG A 301 28.84 0.20 7.12
CA ARG A 301 30.13 0.91 7.15
C ARG A 301 30.32 1.81 5.92
N GLY A 302 30.68 3.06 6.15
CA GLY A 302 30.85 4.12 5.13
C GLY A 302 29.57 4.94 4.87
N ALA A 303 28.38 4.42 5.19
CA ALA A 303 27.15 5.23 5.20
C ALA A 303 27.04 6.13 6.44
N SER A 304 27.83 5.86 7.49
CA SER A 304 27.94 6.70 8.68
C SER A 304 28.24 8.15 8.33
N GLY A 305 27.49 9.07 8.91
CA GLY A 305 27.52 10.50 8.64
C GLY A 305 26.66 10.94 7.46
N GLY A 306 26.02 10.00 6.75
CA GLY A 306 25.09 10.31 5.66
C GLY A 306 23.76 10.90 6.13
N PRO A 307 23.11 11.75 5.32
CA PRO A 307 21.83 12.34 5.66
C PRO A 307 20.73 11.30 5.58
N VAL A 308 19.75 11.46 6.47
CA VAL A 308 18.45 10.80 6.41
C VAL A 308 17.41 11.87 6.12
N LEU A 309 16.74 11.75 4.97
CA LEU A 309 15.80 12.74 4.47
C LEU A 309 14.35 12.29 4.67
N ASN A 310 13.46 13.24 4.93
CA ASN A 310 12.01 13.02 4.92
C ASN A 310 11.43 13.13 3.49
N ALA A 311 10.13 12.88 3.36
CA ALA A 311 9.38 12.98 2.11
C ALA A 311 9.43 14.36 1.41
N SER A 312 9.88 15.41 2.10
CA SER A 312 10.02 16.77 1.58
C SER A 312 11.45 17.10 1.13
N ASN A 313 12.34 16.11 1.01
CA ASN A 313 13.76 16.29 0.70
C ASN A 313 14.53 17.10 1.76
N GLN A 314 14.07 17.08 3.01
CA GLN A 314 14.73 17.77 4.12
C GLN A 314 15.45 16.78 5.02
N VAL A 315 16.66 17.12 5.47
CA VAL A 315 17.43 16.30 6.39
C VAL A 315 16.79 16.32 7.77
N ILE A 316 16.37 15.15 8.25
CA ILE A 316 15.79 14.96 9.59
C ILE A 316 16.75 14.23 10.54
N GLY A 317 17.88 13.73 10.03
CA GLY A 317 18.90 13.14 10.88
C GLY A 317 20.16 12.65 10.15
N VAL A 318 21.06 12.06 10.93
CA VAL A 318 22.38 11.57 10.52
C VAL A 318 22.51 10.09 10.83
N ALA A 319 22.84 9.28 9.82
CA ALA A 319 23.02 7.84 9.97
C ALA A 319 24.30 7.53 10.75
N VAL A 320 24.23 6.75 11.84
CA VAL A 320 25.35 6.60 12.77
C VAL A 320 25.69 5.16 13.12
N THR A 321 24.70 4.38 13.53
CA THR A 321 24.93 3.00 13.99
C THR A 321 24.42 2.03 12.93
N GLY A 322 25.30 1.15 12.47
CA GLY A 322 25.01 0.18 11.41
C GLY A 322 25.84 -1.09 11.58
N ALA A 323 25.67 -2.04 10.67
CA ALA A 323 26.45 -3.28 10.64
C ALA A 323 27.75 -3.12 9.82
N GLU A 324 28.73 -4.02 9.97
CA GLU A 324 29.94 -3.95 9.14
C GLU A 324 29.62 -4.25 7.68
N THR A 325 28.68 -5.18 7.45
CA THR A 325 28.21 -5.60 6.13
C THR A 325 26.68 -5.56 6.00
N LEU A 326 26.17 -5.49 4.76
CA LEU A 326 24.73 -5.57 4.48
C LEU A 326 24.09 -6.85 5.07
N SER A 327 24.78 -7.98 4.98
CA SER A 327 24.30 -9.27 5.53
C SER A 327 24.12 -9.27 7.04
N GLU A 328 24.88 -8.45 7.76
CA GLU A 328 24.81 -8.34 9.22
C GLU A 328 23.76 -7.34 9.69
N THR A 329 23.19 -6.51 8.80
CA THR A 329 22.12 -5.56 9.17
C THR A 329 20.88 -6.26 9.73
N ALA A 330 20.61 -7.50 9.30
CA ALA A 330 19.54 -8.33 9.85
C ALA A 330 19.77 -8.80 11.30
N ASN A 331 21.01 -8.70 11.80
CA ASN A 331 21.40 -9.15 13.15
C ASN A 331 21.47 -7.99 14.16
N THR A 332 21.13 -6.77 13.76
CA THR A 332 21.12 -5.60 14.64
C THR A 332 19.76 -4.91 14.63
N GLU A 333 19.22 -4.69 15.83
CA GLU A 333 18.02 -3.88 16.03
C GLU A 333 18.35 -2.38 16.19
N ASP A 334 19.62 -2.01 16.13
CA ASP A 334 20.15 -0.68 16.43
C ASP A 334 20.58 0.10 15.18
N LEU A 335 19.77 0.07 14.12
CA LEU A 335 19.92 0.95 12.95
C LEU A 335 19.46 2.38 13.31
N GLY A 336 20.27 3.03 14.12
CA GLY A 336 19.95 4.31 14.77
C GLY A 336 20.40 5.53 13.97
N VAL A 337 19.50 6.51 13.92
CA VAL A 337 19.71 7.82 13.31
C VAL A 337 19.68 8.90 14.38
N ILE A 338 20.67 9.79 14.37
CA ILE A 338 20.71 10.96 15.26
C ILE A 338 19.77 12.04 14.69
N PRO A 339 18.85 12.61 15.48
CA PRO A 339 18.00 13.71 15.01
C PRO A 339 18.83 14.94 14.63
N ILE A 340 18.41 15.66 13.58
CA ILE A 340 19.17 16.79 13.05
C ILE A 340 19.36 17.92 14.08
N GLU A 341 18.40 18.11 14.98
CA GLU A 341 18.44 19.09 16.08
C GLU A 341 19.54 18.78 17.10
N ALA A 342 20.12 17.57 17.11
CA ALA A 342 21.26 17.26 17.97
C ALA A 342 22.50 18.08 17.65
N ILE A 343 22.56 18.73 16.47
CA ILE A 343 23.59 19.70 16.12
C ILE A 343 23.64 20.86 17.14
N ASP A 344 22.49 21.28 17.66
CA ASP A 344 22.40 22.38 18.64
C ASP A 344 23.00 22.01 20.01
N LEU A 345 23.24 20.72 20.24
CA LEU A 345 23.87 20.20 21.46
C LEU A 345 25.40 20.12 21.34
N MET A 346 25.96 20.51 20.20
CA MET A 346 27.41 20.55 19.99
C MET A 346 27.95 21.89 20.49
N HIS A 347 28.93 21.83 21.38
CA HIS A 347 29.68 23.02 21.79
C HIS A 347 30.86 23.21 20.83
N PRO A 348 31.19 24.46 20.44
CA PRO A 348 32.35 24.76 19.60
C PRO A 348 33.68 24.45 20.29
#